data_AF-A0A962T3S6-F1
#
_entry.id   AF-A0A962T3S6-F1
#
_cell.length_a   1.000
_cell.length_b   1.000
_cell.length_c   1.000
_cell.angle_alpha   90.00
_cell.angle_beta   90.00
_cell.angle_gamma   90.00
#
_symmetry.space_group_name_H-M   'P 1'
#
loop_
_entity.id
_entity.type
_entity.pdbx_description
1 polymer ?
#
loop_
_entity_poly.entity_id
_entity_poly.type
_entity_poly.pdbx_seq_one_letter_code
_entity_poly.pdbx_strand_id
1 'polypeptide(L)'
;LDLVAHQQLRAFLDNGELLDAQAIVARVGAAELAAQGVRRAERLSREHWTLAYLQQHPGWKGEGVLVEKRAPRGSVLIPPLALEARVKVSENVAPDSVLPLRLTGVDLPAREAYFRVG
;
A
#
# COMPACT_ATOMS: atom_id res chain seq x y z
N LEU A 1 -4.33 17.77 -6.25
CA LEU A 1 -4.26 19.10 -5.57
C LEU A 1 -3.38 20.05 -6.36
N ASP A 2 -2.35 19.50 -6.99
CA ASP A 2 -1.41 20.10 -7.92
C ASP A 2 -2.07 21.01 -8.95
N LEU A 3 -3.21 20.60 -9.53
CA LEU A 3 -3.92 21.43 -10.51
C LEU A 3 -4.43 22.74 -9.90
N VAL A 4 -4.98 22.73 -8.68
CA VAL A 4 -5.45 23.95 -8.00
C VAL A 4 -4.27 24.86 -7.69
N ALA A 5 -3.15 24.30 -7.24
CA ALA A 5 -1.91 25.06 -7.03
C ALA A 5 -1.43 25.74 -8.33
N HIS A 6 -1.34 24.99 -9.43
CA HIS A 6 -0.94 25.55 -10.73
C HIS A 6 -1.96 26.56 -11.28
N GLN A 7 -3.25 26.42 -10.97
CA GLN A 7 -4.28 27.41 -11.34
C GLN A 7 -4.07 28.72 -10.59
N GLN A 8 -3.80 28.69 -9.27
CA GLN A 8 -3.53 29.89 -8.47
C GLN A 8 -2.23 30.59 -8.90
N LEU A 9 -1.16 29.84 -9.13
CA LEU A 9 0.11 30.40 -9.60
C LEU A 9 -0.04 31.08 -10.97
N ARG A 10 -0.74 30.43 -11.92
CA ARG A 10 -0.97 31.02 -13.24
C ARG A 10 -1.86 32.26 -13.18
N ALA A 11 -2.95 32.22 -12.41
CA ALA A 11 -3.81 33.38 -12.21
C ALA A 11 -3.03 34.55 -11.61
N PHE A 12 -2.16 34.31 -10.63
CA PHE A 12 -1.31 35.35 -10.06
C PHE A 12 -0.36 35.97 -11.11
N LEU A 13 0.34 35.15 -11.89
CA LEU A 13 1.29 35.62 -12.90
C LEU A 13 0.61 36.39 -14.03
N ASP A 14 -0.64 36.07 -14.34
CA ASP A 14 -1.44 36.74 -15.37
C ASP A 14 -2.23 37.95 -14.83
N ASN A 15 -2.03 38.32 -13.55
CA ASN A 15 -2.83 39.32 -12.82
C ASN A 15 -4.35 39.04 -12.87
N GLY A 16 -4.73 37.77 -12.97
CA GLY A 16 -6.11 37.29 -12.93
C GLY A 16 -6.64 37.13 -11.51
N GLU A 17 -7.93 36.77 -11.41
CA GLU A 17 -8.60 36.58 -10.12
C GLU A 17 -8.14 35.29 -9.42
N LEU A 18 -7.71 35.45 -8.17
CA LEU A 18 -7.34 34.34 -7.30
C LEU A 18 -8.58 33.78 -6.60
N LEU A 19 -8.53 32.50 -6.26
CA LEU A 19 -9.55 31.92 -5.41
C LEU A 19 -9.32 32.40 -3.98
N ASP A 20 -10.41 32.73 -3.30
CA ASP A 20 -10.36 32.91 -1.86
C ASP A 20 -10.12 31.58 -1.12
N ALA A 21 -9.83 31.68 0.17
CA ALA A 21 -9.55 30.52 1.01
C ALA A 21 -10.73 29.53 1.05
N GLN A 22 -11.97 30.01 1.05
CA GLN A 22 -13.16 29.15 1.14
C GLN A 22 -13.34 28.33 -0.15
N ALA A 23 -13.15 28.97 -1.31
CA ALA A 23 -13.19 28.33 -2.61
C ALA A 23 -12.07 27.31 -2.79
N ILE A 24 -10.87 27.59 -2.29
CA ILE A 24 -9.76 26.62 -2.26
C ILE A 24 -10.16 25.39 -1.44
N VAL A 25 -10.61 25.59 -0.19
CA VAL A 25 -11.02 24.48 0.70
C VAL A 25 -12.12 23.63 0.06
N ALA A 26 -13.14 24.27 -0.54
CA ALA A 26 -14.23 23.55 -1.20
C ALA A 26 -13.73 22.66 -2.35
N ARG A 27 -12.85 23.18 -3.21
CA ARG A 27 -12.28 22.43 -4.34
C ARG A 27 -11.36 21.30 -3.90
N VAL A 28 -10.52 21.56 -2.90
CA VAL A 28 -9.64 20.55 -2.30
C VAL A 28 -10.47 19.42 -1.70
N GLY A 29 -11.48 19.75 -0.88
CA GLY A 29 -12.34 18.75 -0.24
C GLY A 29 -13.09 17.87 -1.25
N ALA A 30 -13.66 18.47 -2.31
CA ALA A 30 -14.33 17.71 -3.37
C ALA A 30 -13.37 16.76 -4.09
N ALA A 31 -12.15 17.21 -4.40
CA ALA A 31 -11.14 16.39 -5.04
C ALA A 31 -10.65 15.25 -4.13
N GLU A 32 -10.49 15.50 -2.84
CA GLU A 32 -10.06 14.48 -1.88
C GLU A 32 -11.08 13.36 -1.72
N LEU A 33 -12.37 13.69 -1.63
CA LEU A 33 -13.46 12.71 -1.57
C LEU A 33 -13.44 11.76 -2.78
N ALA A 34 -13.28 12.31 -3.99
CA ALA A 34 -13.15 11.49 -5.19
C ALA A 34 -11.86 10.65 -5.19
N ALA A 35 -10.73 11.25 -4.79
CA ALA A 35 -9.42 10.61 -4.81
C ALA A 35 -9.31 9.44 -3.82
N GLN A 36 -10.06 9.45 -2.71
CA GLN A 36 -10.09 8.32 -1.77
C GLN A 36 -10.56 7.02 -2.44
N GLY A 37 -11.63 7.08 -3.22
CA GLY A 37 -12.15 5.93 -3.96
C GLY A 37 -11.14 5.41 -4.99
N VAL A 38 -10.52 6.33 -5.74
CA VAL A 38 -9.50 6.01 -6.74
C VAL A 38 -8.29 5.32 -6.10
N ARG A 39 -7.70 5.90 -5.04
CA ARG A 39 -6.54 5.29 -4.35
C ARG A 39 -6.87 3.93 -3.75
N ARG A 40 -8.09 3.76 -3.22
CA ARG A 40 -8.54 2.46 -2.70
C ARG A 40 -8.64 1.44 -3.83
N ALA A 41 -9.26 1.78 -4.95
CA ALA A 41 -9.37 0.89 -6.10
C ALA A 41 -8.00 0.52 -6.67
N GLU A 42 -7.08 1.49 -6.76
CA GLU A 42 -5.69 1.27 -7.18
C GLU A 42 -4.98 0.28 -6.24
N ARG A 43 -5.02 0.53 -4.92
CA ARG A 43 -4.37 -0.35 -3.93
C ARG A 43 -4.89 -1.78 -4.03
N LEU A 44 -6.21 -1.95 -4.10
CA LEU A 44 -6.84 -3.28 -4.21
C LEU A 44 -6.49 -3.98 -5.53
N SER A 45 -6.38 -3.22 -6.62
CA SER A 45 -6.00 -3.76 -7.93
C SER A 45 -4.53 -4.19 -7.95
N ARG A 46 -3.63 -3.38 -7.37
CA ARG A 46 -2.22 -3.72 -7.22
C ARG A 46 -2.04 -5.00 -6.39
N GLU A 47 -2.71 -5.07 -5.25
CA GLU A 47 -2.72 -6.26 -4.39
C GLU A 47 -3.21 -7.50 -5.14
N HIS A 48 -4.32 -7.39 -5.88
CA HIS A 48 -4.84 -8.48 -6.71
C HIS A 48 -3.79 -9.00 -7.71
N TRP A 49 -3.15 -8.11 -8.46
CA TRP A 49 -2.15 -8.51 -9.46
C TRP A 49 -0.87 -9.08 -8.84
N THR A 50 -0.44 -8.57 -7.68
CA THR A 50 0.65 -9.19 -6.89
C THR A 50 0.29 -10.63 -6.49
N LEU A 51 -0.95 -10.89 -6.09
CA LEU A 51 -1.40 -12.22 -5.71
C LEU A 51 -1.57 -13.13 -6.94
N ALA A 52 -2.03 -12.61 -8.07
CA ALA A 52 -2.07 -13.34 -9.33
C ALA A 52 -0.66 -13.76 -9.78
N TYR A 53 0.34 -12.87 -9.60
CA TYR A 53 1.75 -13.21 -9.79
C TYR A 53 2.17 -14.36 -8.87
N LEU A 54 1.89 -14.29 -7.56
CA LEU A 54 2.24 -15.36 -6.62
C LEU A 54 1.56 -16.69 -6.95
N GLN A 55 0.30 -16.67 -7.41
CA GLN A 55 -0.44 -17.87 -7.81
C GLN A 55 0.24 -18.59 -8.99
N GLN A 56 0.86 -17.85 -9.90
CA GLN A 56 1.64 -18.40 -11.02
C GLN A 56 3.03 -18.90 -10.58
N HIS A 57 3.46 -18.59 -9.36
CA HIS A 57 4.77 -18.95 -8.80
C HIS A 57 4.61 -19.68 -7.45
N PRO A 58 3.98 -20.87 -7.42
CA PRO A 58 3.71 -21.59 -6.17
C PRO A 58 4.97 -21.96 -5.37
N GLY A 59 6.13 -22.01 -6.02
CA GLY A 59 7.43 -22.24 -5.39
C GLY A 59 8.17 -20.98 -4.93
N TRP A 60 7.50 -19.81 -4.94
CA TRP A 60 8.13 -18.53 -4.60
C TRP A 60 8.76 -18.57 -3.20
N LYS A 61 9.99 -18.08 -3.13
CA LYS A 61 10.77 -17.85 -1.91
C LYS A 61 11.40 -16.47 -1.97
N GLY A 62 11.57 -15.86 -0.82
CA GLY A 62 12.21 -14.55 -0.71
C GLY A 62 12.43 -14.15 0.73
N GLU A 63 12.78 -12.89 0.93
CA GLU A 63 12.98 -12.31 2.25
C GLU A 63 11.85 -11.36 2.60
N GLY A 64 11.54 -11.28 3.89
CA GLY A 64 10.69 -10.24 4.43
C GLY A 64 11.23 -9.67 5.73
N VAL A 65 10.88 -8.43 6.05
CA VAL A 65 11.30 -7.72 7.26
C VAL A 65 10.15 -7.71 8.26
N LEU A 66 10.41 -8.16 9.49
CA LEU A 66 9.42 -8.09 10.57
C LEU A 66 9.19 -6.65 11.00
N VAL A 67 8.08 -6.04 10.58
CA VAL A 67 7.76 -4.64 10.88
C VAL A 67 6.90 -4.46 12.14
N GLU A 68 6.15 -5.49 12.51
CA GLU A 68 5.34 -5.49 13.74
C GLU A 68 5.31 -6.88 14.36
N LYS A 69 5.36 -6.97 15.68
CA LYS A 69 5.25 -8.23 16.42
C LYS A 69 4.04 -8.23 17.35
N ARG A 70 3.04 -9.08 17.07
CA ARG A 70 1.89 -9.34 17.94
C ARG A 70 1.67 -10.84 18.12
N ALA A 71 2.20 -11.40 19.21
CA ALA A 71 2.14 -12.84 19.48
C ALA A 71 0.72 -13.42 19.26
N PRO A 72 0.57 -14.55 18.53
CA PRO A 72 1.63 -15.43 18.01
C PRO A 72 2.08 -15.12 16.56
N ARG A 73 1.63 -14.02 15.93
CA ARG A 73 1.96 -13.69 14.52
C ARG A 73 2.68 -12.34 14.40
N GLY A 74 3.67 -12.28 13.53
CA GLY A 74 4.31 -11.04 13.11
C GLY A 74 3.69 -10.51 11.83
N SER A 75 3.74 -9.20 11.65
CA SER A 75 3.53 -8.60 10.34
C SER A 75 4.87 -8.43 9.65
N VAL A 76 5.01 -9.03 8.47
CA VAL A 76 6.24 -9.03 7.70
C VAL A 76 6.01 -8.32 6.37
N LEU A 77 6.80 -7.28 6.12
CA LEU A 77 6.87 -6.61 4.84
C LEU A 77 7.76 -7.43 3.91
N ILE A 78 7.29 -7.72 2.69
CA ILE A 78 8.04 -8.38 1.63
C ILE A 78 8.41 -7.32 0.60
N PRO A 79 9.62 -6.72 0.66
CA PRO A 79 9.93 -5.53 -0.14
C PRO A 79 9.80 -5.73 -1.66
N PRO A 80 10.26 -6.85 -2.27
CA PRO A 80 10.13 -7.08 -3.70
C PRO A 80 8.67 -7.13 -4.20
N LEU A 81 7.72 -7.41 -3.31
CA LEU A 81 6.30 -7.50 -3.63
C LEU A 81 5.49 -6.28 -3.17
N ALA A 82 6.12 -5.39 -2.38
CA ALA A 82 5.42 -4.36 -1.60
C ALA A 82 4.17 -4.90 -0.88
N LEU A 83 4.28 -6.12 -0.33
CA LEU A 83 3.18 -6.87 0.27
C LEU A 83 3.47 -7.10 1.76
N GLU A 84 2.46 -6.90 2.60
CA GLU A 84 2.53 -7.21 4.02
C GLU A 84 1.78 -8.52 4.31
N ALA A 85 2.41 -9.43 5.05
CA ALA A 85 1.85 -10.75 5.34
C ALA A 85 1.94 -11.09 6.82
N ARG A 86 0.87 -11.69 7.36
CA ARG A 86 0.85 -12.20 8.74
C ARG A 86 1.42 -13.61 8.81
N VAL A 87 2.61 -13.75 9.40
CA VAL A 87 3.29 -15.03 9.53
C VAL A 87 3.48 -15.40 10.99
N LYS A 88 3.52 -16.69 11.30
CA LYS A 88 3.93 -17.13 12.64
C LYS A 88 5.41 -16.87 12.80
N VAL A 89 5.80 -16.17 13.86
CA VAL A 89 7.19 -15.82 14.15
C VAL A 89 7.52 -16.26 15.57
N SER A 90 8.74 -16.75 15.77
CA SER A 90 9.22 -17.16 17.09
C SER A 90 9.34 -15.95 18.03
N GLU A 91 9.18 -16.19 19.34
CA GLU A 91 9.25 -15.13 20.36
C GLU A 91 10.63 -14.49 20.49
N ASN A 92 11.70 -15.13 20.03
CA ASN A 92 13.06 -14.59 20.07
C ASN A 92 13.40 -13.65 18.91
N VAL A 93 12.53 -13.51 17.90
CA VAL A 93 12.78 -12.60 16.76
C VAL A 93 12.37 -11.18 17.13
N ALA A 94 13.26 -10.22 16.96
CA ALA A 94 12.98 -8.80 17.18
C ALA A 94 12.41 -8.13 15.92
N PRO A 95 11.65 -7.03 16.03
CA PRO A 95 11.36 -6.16 14.88
C PRO A 95 12.63 -5.81 14.09
N ASP A 96 12.46 -5.46 12.82
CA ASP A 96 13.51 -5.22 11.82
C ASP A 96 14.36 -6.44 11.44
N SER A 97 14.09 -7.61 12.02
CA SER A 97 14.73 -8.86 11.59
C SER A 97 14.29 -9.26 10.18
N VAL A 98 15.26 -9.65 9.35
CA VAL A 98 15.02 -10.24 8.03
C VAL A 98 14.73 -11.74 8.21
N LEU A 99 13.65 -12.20 7.60
CA LEU A 99 13.13 -13.56 7.70
C LEU A 99 13.05 -14.21 6.31
N PRO A 100 13.58 -15.43 6.13
CA PRO A 100 13.32 -16.20 4.92
C PRO A 100 11.86 -16.62 4.89
N LEU A 101 11.20 -16.39 3.77
CA LEU A 101 9.79 -16.71 3.55
C LEU A 101 9.63 -17.63 2.35
N ARG A 102 8.66 -18.54 2.48
CA ARG A 102 8.13 -19.31 1.36
C ARG A 102 6.63 -19.16 1.26
N LEU A 103 6.14 -19.09 0.02
CA LEU A 103 4.71 -19.12 -0.28
C LEU A 103 4.14 -20.51 0.06
N THR A 104 2.91 -20.53 0.58
CA THR A 104 2.20 -21.77 0.94
C THR A 104 0.79 -21.85 0.36
N GLY A 105 0.25 -20.75 -0.14
CA GLY A 105 -1.05 -20.71 -0.79
C GLY A 105 -1.47 -19.27 -1.11
N VAL A 106 -2.43 -19.16 -2.03
CA VAL A 106 -3.06 -17.88 -2.43
C VAL A 106 -4.57 -18.10 -2.54
N ASP A 107 -5.35 -17.27 -1.86
CA ASP A 107 -6.79 -17.10 -2.06
C ASP A 107 -7.00 -15.76 -2.78
N LEU A 108 -7.08 -15.82 -4.10
CA LEU A 108 -7.18 -14.63 -4.94
C LEU A 108 -8.49 -13.85 -4.74
N PRO A 109 -9.69 -14.50 -4.65
CA PRO A 109 -10.93 -13.81 -4.30
C PRO A 109 -10.88 -13.09 -2.96
N ALA A 110 -10.32 -13.72 -1.92
CA ALA A 110 -10.17 -13.10 -0.60
C ALA A 110 -9.04 -12.04 -0.56
N ARG A 111 -8.16 -12.03 -1.56
CA ARG A 111 -6.89 -11.29 -1.59
C ARG A 111 -5.98 -11.66 -0.42
N GLU A 112 -5.85 -12.96 -0.16
CA GLU A 112 -4.93 -13.48 0.86
C GLU A 112 -3.80 -14.30 0.24
N ALA A 113 -2.58 -14.07 0.72
CA ALA A 113 -1.43 -14.92 0.44
C ALA A 113 -0.84 -15.43 1.75
N TYR A 114 -0.56 -16.73 1.81
CA TYR A 114 -0.10 -17.39 3.02
C TYR A 114 1.39 -17.70 2.91
N PHE A 115 2.16 -17.22 3.88
CA PHE A 115 3.60 -17.45 3.96
C PHE A 115 3.97 -18.18 5.26
N ARG A 116 5.11 -18.86 5.23
CA ARG A 116 5.77 -19.41 6.42
C ARG A 116 7.23 -18.98 6.43
N VAL A 117 7.78 -18.87 7.63
CA VAL A 117 9.21 -18.71 7.83
C VAL A 117 9.90 -20.04 7.50
N GLY A 118 10.96 -19.98 6.69
CA GLY A 118 11.79 -21.12 6.27
C GLY A 118 11.72 -21.47 4.79
#